data_AF-A0AB33R8K5-F1
#
_entry.id   AF-A0AB33R8K5-F1
#
_cell.length_a   1.000
_cell.length_b   1.000
_cell.length_c   1.000
_cell.angle_alpha   90.00
_cell.angle_beta   90.00
_cell.angle_gamma   90.00
#
_symmetry.space_group_name_H-M   'P 1'
#
loop_
_entity.id
_entity.type
_entity.pdbx_description
1 polymer ?
#
loop_
_entity_poly.entity_id
_entity_poly.type
_entity_poly.pdbx_seq_one_letter_code
_entity_poly.pdbx_strand_id
1 'polypeptide(L)' 'MSVYVETFGTSRYTAKQLEGMIRERYDLTPQGIIKELHLLNVDYTKTSCFGHFTKANLPWEK' A
#
# COMPACT_ATOMS: atom_id res chain seq x y z
N MET A 1 -12.14 0.05 11.37
CA MET A 1 -10.90 -0.26 10.62
C MET A 1 -9.72 0.46 11.29
N SER A 2 -8.71 -0.28 11.73
CA SER A 2 -7.51 0.28 12.36
C SER A 2 -6.39 0.42 11.35
N VAL A 3 -5.53 1.43 11.52
CA VAL A 3 -4.30 1.67 10.76
C VAL A 3 -3.24 1.97 11.81
N TYR A 4 -2.13 1.26 11.75
CA TYR A 4 -1.00 1.42 12.67
C TYR A 4 0.28 1.57 11.86
N VAL A 5 1.13 2.51 12.25
CA VAL A 5 2.40 2.78 11.57
C VAL A 5 3.54 2.70 12.55
N GLU A 6 4.52 1.85 12.25
CA GLU A 6 5.75 1.72 13.02
C GLU A 6 6.94 2.15 12.17
N THR A 7 7.74 3.07 12.70
CA THR A 7 8.89 3.63 12.00
C THR A 7 10.22 3.24 12.63
N PHE A 8 10.22 2.45 13.72
CA PHE A 8 11.43 2.04 14.45
C PHE A 8 12.39 3.21 14.74
N GLY A 9 11.85 4.39 15.07
CA GLY A 9 12.62 5.60 15.37
C GLY A 9 13.22 6.36 14.17
N THR A 10 12.94 5.95 12.93
CA THR A 10 13.51 6.59 11.73
C THR A 10 12.76 7.85 11.25
N SER A 11 11.52 8.04 11.71
CA SER A 11 10.67 9.16 11.30
C SER A 11 10.81 10.35 12.24
N ARG A 12 10.70 11.56 11.67
CA ARG A 12 10.55 12.82 12.42
C ARG A 12 9.11 13.09 12.87
N TYR A 13 8.14 12.39 12.26
CA TYR A 13 6.72 12.50 12.59
C TYR A 13 6.30 11.39 13.57
N THR A 14 5.35 11.71 14.44
CA THR A 14 4.74 10.72 15.34
C THR A 14 3.90 9.71 14.55
N ALA A 15 3.75 8.49 15.08
CA ALA A 15 2.89 7.46 14.49
C ALA A 15 1.47 7.98 14.22
N LYS A 16 0.89 8.71 15.17
CA LYS A 16 -0.46 9.31 15.03
C LYS A 16 -0.56 10.31 13.88
N GLN A 17 0.47 11.12 13.65
CA GLN A 17 0.50 12.03 12.51
C GLN A 17 0.56 11.27 11.19
N LEU A 18 1.39 10.23 11.11
CA LEU A 18 1.49 9.37 9.92
C LEU A 18 0.18 8.63 9.65
N GLU A 19 -0.44 8.05 10.67
CA GLU A 19 -1.76 7.41 10.58
C GLU A 19 -2.83 8.38 10.07
N GLY A 20 -2.82 9.63 10.56
CA GLY A 20 -3.72 10.69 10.08
C GLY A 20 -3.51 10.98 8.60
N MET A 21 -2.26 11.20 8.19
CA MET A 21 -1.92 11.45 6.78
C MET A 21 -2.30 10.29 5.86
N ILE A 22 -2.12 9.04 6.30
CA ILE A 22 -2.50 7.85 5.52
C ILE A 22 -4.02 7.80 5.34
N ARG A 23 -4.79 8.02 6.42
CA ARG A 23 -6.26 8.00 6.37
C ARG A 23 -6.84 9.12 5.52
N GLU A 24 -6.20 10.28 5.47
CA GLU A 24 -6.62 11.40 4.65
C GLU A 24 -6.30 11.18 3.17
N ARG A 25 -5.15 10.58 2.87
CA ARG A 25 -4.63 10.47 1.50
C ARG A 25 -5.06 9.22 0.75
N TYR A 26 -5.34 8.12 1.46
CA TYR A 26 -5.63 6.83 0.83
C TYR A 26 -6.99 6.28 1.27
N ASP A 27 -7.80 5.88 0.29
CA ASP A 27 -8.99 5.07 0.53
C ASP A 27 -8.58 3.60 0.69
N LEU A 28 -8.46 3.17 1.94
CA LEU A 28 -8.06 1.80 2.28
C LEU A 28 -9.22 0.79 2.23
N THR A 29 -10.42 1.19 1.79
CA THR A 29 -11.50 0.22 1.58
C THR A 29 -11.12 -0.76 0.46
N PRO A 30 -11.68 -1.99 0.43
CA PRO A 30 -11.39 -2.92 -0.67
C PRO A 30 -11.63 -2.32 -2.06
N GLN A 31 -12.69 -1.52 -2.20
CA GLN A 31 -13.02 -0.85 -3.46
C GLN A 31 -12.03 0.27 -3.80
N GLY A 32 -11.61 1.06 -2.80
CA GLY A 32 -10.57 2.07 -2.94
C GLY A 32 -9.25 1.49 -3.42
N ILE A 33 -8.80 0.40 -2.80
CA ILE A 33 -7.57 -0.31 -3.17
C ILE A 33 -7.64 -0.87 -4.61
N ILE A 34 -8.76 -1.49 -4.99
CA ILE A 34 -8.97 -2.00 -6.35
C ILE A 34 -8.87 -0.87 -7.37
N LYS A 35 -9.47 0.28 -7.06
CA LYS A 35 -9.50 1.45 -7.94
C LYS A 35 -8.11 2.08 -8.08
N GLU A 36 -7.45 2.37 -6.95
CA GLU A 36 -6.16 3.08 -6.91
C GLU A 36 -5.06 2.27 -7.61
N LEU A 37 -5.03 0.96 -7.40
CA LEU A 37 -4.02 0.07 -7.97
C LEU A 37 -4.46 -0.59 -9.29
N HIS A 38 -5.63 -0.24 -9.82
CA HIS A 38 -6.20 -0.82 -11.04
C HIS A 38 -6.18 -2.37 -11.08
N LEU A 39 -6.51 -3.01 -9.95
CA LEU A 39 -6.26 -4.43 -9.71
C LEU A 39 -6.97 -5.39 -10.68
N LEU A 40 -8.08 -4.97 -11.28
CA LEU A 40 -8.81 -5.78 -12.25
C LEU A 40 -8.07 -5.98 -13.58
N ASN A 41 -7.01 -5.22 -13.83
CA ASN A 41 -6.20 -5.26 -15.06
C ASN A 41 -4.73 -5.65 -14.79
N VAL A 42 -4.51 -6.56 -13.85
CA VAL A 42 -3.17 -7.02 -13.45
C VAL A 42 -2.96 -8.47 -13.88
N ASP A 43 -1.78 -8.74 -14.46
CA ASP A 43 -1.34 -10.11 -14.71
C ASP A 43 -0.72 -10.72 -13.45
N TYR A 44 -1.55 -11.42 -12.68
CA TYR A 44 -1.15 -12.10 -11.44
C TYR A 44 -0.24 -13.32 -11.68
N THR A 45 -0.08 -13.81 -12.91
CA THR A 45 0.89 -14.90 -13.17
C THR A 45 2.31 -14.46 -12.84
N LYS A 46 2.61 -13.17 -13.00
CA LYS A 46 3.91 -12.57 -12.66
C LYS A 46 4.23 -12.60 -11.18
N THR A 47 3.24 -12.82 -10.30
CA THR A 47 3.47 -12.91 -8.85
C THR A 47 3.73 -14.34 -8.37
N SER A 48 3.54 -15.35 -9.22
CA SER A 48 3.57 -16.77 -8.82
C SER A 48 4.95 -17.33 -8.43
N CYS A 49 6.03 -16.72 -8.92
CA CYS A 49 7.41 -17.12 -8.62
C CYS A 49 8.22 -15.92 -8.10
N PHE A 50 9.14 -16.15 -7.16
CA PHE A 50 10.05 -15.11 -6.62
C PHE A 50 9.34 -13.95 -5.89
N GLY A 51 8.21 -14.22 -5.23
CA GLY A 51 7.52 -13.26 -4.35
C GLY A 51 6.61 -12.26 -5.07
N HIS A 52 5.84 -11.50 -4.29
CA HIS A 52 4.83 -10.55 -4.81
C HIS A 52 5.31 -9.09 -4.85
N PHE A 53 6.45 -8.79 -4.20
CA PHE A 53 6.97 -7.44 -4.05
C PHE A 53 8.27 -7.25 -4.84
N THR A 54 8.72 -5.99 -4.94
CA THR A 54 9.97 -5.56 -5.57
C THR A 54 10.02 -5.75 -7.10
N LYS A 55 8.86 -6.02 -7.72
CA LYS A 55 8.72 -6.20 -9.17
C LYS A 55 8.12 -4.93 -9.77
N ALA A 56 8.97 -4.11 -10.40
CA ALA A 56 8.63 -2.78 -10.90
C ALA A 56 7.44 -2.69 -11.87
N ASN A 57 6.99 -3.82 -12.42
CA ASN A 57 5.84 -3.90 -13.32
C ASN A 57 4.49 -4.15 -12.62
N LEU A 58 4.49 -4.33 -11.29
CA LEU A 58 3.27 -4.47 -10.50
C LEU A 58 2.77 -3.10 -10.04
N PRO A 59 1.45 -2.88 -9.93
CA PRO A 59 0.89 -1.55 -9.68
C PRO A 59 1.18 -1.01 -8.27
N TRP A 60 1.38 -1.88 -7.27
CA TRP A 60 1.72 -1.48 -5.89
C TRP A 60 3.21 -1.19 -5.66
N GLU A 61 4.04 -1.34 -6.70
CA GLU A 61 5.47 -1.02 -6.66
C GLU A 61 5.75 0.38 -7.28
N LYS A 62 4.71 1.17 -7.52
CA LYS A 62 4.78 2.49 -8.15
C LYS A 62 4.51 3.63 -7.16
#